data_AF-A0A415UDI1-F1
#
_entry.id   AF-A0A415UDI1-F1
#
_cell.length_a   1.000
_cell.length_b   1.000
_cell.length_c   1.000
_cell.angle_alpha   90.00
_cell.angle_beta   90.00
_cell.angle_gamma   90.00
#
_symmetry.space_group_name_H-M   'P 1'
#
loop_
_entity.id
_entity.type
_entity.pdbx_description
1 polymer ?
#
loop_
_entity_poly.entity_id
_entity_poly.type
_entity_poly.pdbx_seq_one_letter_code
_entity_poly.pdbx_strand_id
1 'polypeptide(L)'
;MGKIRKNILQSQILWNSISHRKKKRIKTRITKTEHKKGDSKMEKKDFKKGQKAILLSLKNVDFRKTMDIDAATEECTVVKVGRKYITVEDSHGWEIRFDMENNFEEVDDSFSYTRSELYLSKEDAKKVLERRYLIKAIEKSLHDMSWSTFDGISDQALQNLHTALIAVEKERIVLKK
;
A
#
# COMPACT_ATOMS: atom_id res chain seq x y z
N MET A 1 -11.89 31.52 14.27
CA MET A 1 -11.39 30.19 14.73
C MET A 1 -12.45 29.26 15.37
N GLY A 2 -13.71 29.68 15.58
CA GLY A 2 -14.70 28.89 16.36
C GLY A 2 -15.44 27.75 15.63
N LYS A 3 -15.65 27.82 14.32
CA LYS A 3 -16.40 26.79 13.56
C LYS A 3 -15.59 25.50 13.35
N ILE A 4 -14.29 25.62 13.04
CA ILE A 4 -13.41 24.48 12.77
C ILE A 4 -13.25 23.61 14.03
N ARG A 5 -13.01 24.24 15.19
CA ARG A 5 -12.89 23.52 16.47
C ARG A 5 -14.18 22.80 16.87
N LYS A 6 -15.36 23.38 16.61
CA LYS A 6 -16.65 22.72 16.87
C LYS A 6 -16.87 21.49 15.98
N ASN A 7 -16.49 21.55 14.69
CA ASN A 7 -16.60 20.41 13.78
C ASN A 7 -15.65 19.26 14.13
N ILE A 8 -14.43 19.57 14.60
CA ILE A 8 -13.47 18.56 15.06
C ILE A 8 -14.00 17.88 16.32
N LEU A 9 -14.50 18.64 17.31
CA LEU A 9 -15.07 18.06 18.53
C LEU A 9 -16.29 17.18 18.23
N GLN A 10 -17.20 17.63 17.36
CA GLN A 10 -18.36 16.84 16.94
C GLN A 10 -17.94 15.55 16.24
N SER A 11 -16.92 15.61 15.38
CA SER A 11 -16.39 14.41 14.71
C SER A 11 -15.73 13.44 15.70
N GLN A 12 -15.03 13.95 16.72
CA GLN A 12 -14.42 13.13 17.78
C GLN A 12 -15.48 12.42 18.63
N ILE A 13 -16.56 13.12 18.98
CA ILE A 13 -17.69 12.58 19.76
C ILE A 13 -18.41 11.51 18.94
N LEU A 14 -18.70 11.80 17.67
CA LEU A 14 -19.33 10.85 16.75
C LEU A 14 -18.44 9.61 16.57
N TRP A 15 -17.13 9.80 16.38
CA TRP A 15 -16.18 8.71 16.31
C TRP A 15 -16.21 7.88 17.58
N ASN A 16 -16.16 8.51 18.76
CA ASN A 16 -16.13 7.81 20.04
C ASN A 16 -17.40 7.00 20.32
N SER A 17 -18.57 7.45 19.83
CA SER A 17 -19.86 6.75 19.94
C SER A 17 -19.96 5.46 19.12
N ILE A 18 -19.06 5.26 18.14
CA ILE A 18 -19.06 4.07 17.30
C ILE A 18 -18.41 2.89 18.06
N SER A 19 -19.03 1.70 17.95
CA SER A 19 -18.51 0.48 18.58
C SER A 19 -17.10 0.15 18.11
N HIS A 20 -16.29 -0.46 18.99
CA HIS A 20 -14.92 -0.86 18.67
C HIS A 20 -14.81 -1.69 17.38
N ARG A 21 -15.75 -2.64 17.18
CA ARG A 21 -15.81 -3.47 15.97
C ARG A 21 -16.05 -2.65 14.70
N LYS A 22 -16.88 -1.61 14.78
CA LYS A 22 -17.22 -0.73 13.65
C LYS A 22 -16.12 0.30 13.38
N LYS A 23 -15.45 0.83 14.42
CA LYS A 23 -14.20 1.61 14.29
C LYS A 23 -13.10 0.80 13.61
N LYS A 24 -12.90 -0.46 14.02
CA LYS A 24 -11.92 -1.37 13.42
C LYS A 24 -12.25 -1.58 11.94
N ARG A 25 -13.50 -1.91 11.61
CA ARG A 25 -13.97 -2.09 10.22
C ARG A 25 -13.84 -0.83 9.35
N ILE A 26 -14.07 0.36 9.92
CA ILE A 26 -13.87 1.65 9.23
C ILE A 26 -12.37 1.92 9.03
N LYS A 27 -11.52 1.71 10.04
CA LYS A 27 -10.05 1.80 9.89
C LYS A 27 -9.54 0.83 8.84
N THR A 28 -10.01 -0.43 8.84
CA THR A 28 -9.66 -1.43 7.82
C THR A 28 -10.17 -1.05 6.43
N ARG A 29 -11.32 -0.37 6.33
CA ARG A 29 -11.81 0.19 5.06
C ARG A 29 -10.95 1.36 4.60
N ILE A 30 -10.60 2.28 5.49
CA ILE A 30 -9.73 3.42 5.19
C ILE A 30 -8.37 2.91 4.69
N THR A 31 -7.75 1.96 5.39
CA THR A 31 -6.50 1.33 4.93
C THR A 31 -6.67 0.48 3.66
N LYS A 32 -7.87 -0.07 3.38
CA LYS A 32 -8.18 -0.71 2.07
C LYS A 32 -8.25 0.31 0.94
N THR A 33 -8.89 1.46 1.15
CA THR A 33 -8.90 2.56 0.18
C THR A 33 -7.53 3.20 0.01
N GLU A 34 -6.73 3.29 1.08
CA GLU A 34 -5.35 3.79 1.06
C GLU A 34 -4.32 2.77 0.53
N HIS A 35 -4.72 1.54 0.18
CA HIS A 35 -3.83 0.50 -0.35
C HIS A 35 -4.40 -0.12 -1.63
N LYS A 36 -5.11 0.65 -2.45
CA LYS A 36 -5.43 0.21 -3.80
C LYS A 36 -4.13 0.02 -4.57
N LYS A 37 -3.74 -1.23 -4.78
CA LYS A 37 -2.62 -1.63 -5.64
C LYS A 37 -2.63 -0.78 -6.93
N GLY A 38 -1.67 0.12 -7.01
CA GLY A 38 -1.50 1.02 -8.14
C GLY A 38 -1.06 0.23 -9.37
N ASP A 39 -1.76 0.47 -10.47
CA ASP A 39 -1.45 0.23 -11.89
C ASP A 39 -0.88 -1.13 -12.36
N SER A 40 -0.54 -2.09 -11.49
CA SER A 40 -0.20 -3.45 -11.92
C SER A 40 -1.48 -4.19 -12.33
N LYS A 41 -1.88 -3.93 -13.56
CA LYS A 41 -3.09 -4.43 -14.20
C LYS A 41 -2.92 -5.91 -14.58
N MET A 42 -2.79 -6.76 -13.57
CA MET A 42 -2.71 -8.20 -13.77
C MET A 42 -4.10 -8.77 -14.08
N GLU A 43 -4.12 -9.86 -14.81
CA GLU A 43 -5.32 -10.60 -15.14
C GLU A 43 -5.12 -12.08 -14.84
N LYS A 44 -6.24 -12.81 -14.69
CA LYS A 44 -6.22 -14.26 -14.45
C LYS A 44 -5.34 -15.03 -15.46
N LYS A 45 -5.36 -14.60 -16.72
CA LYS A 45 -4.66 -15.26 -17.83
C LYS A 45 -3.13 -15.19 -17.70
N ASP A 46 -2.62 -14.27 -16.88
CA ASP A 46 -1.18 -14.06 -16.69
C ASP A 46 -0.57 -15.08 -15.73
N PHE A 47 -1.41 -15.88 -15.07
CA PHE A 47 -1.01 -16.89 -14.10
C PHE A 47 -1.27 -18.31 -14.62
N LYS A 48 -0.24 -19.15 -14.49
CA LYS A 48 -0.31 -20.59 -14.79
C LYS A 48 0.13 -21.39 -13.57
N LYS A 49 -0.48 -22.57 -13.38
CA LYS A 49 -0.02 -23.49 -12.32
C LYS A 49 1.45 -23.87 -12.55
N GLY A 50 2.26 -23.82 -11.49
CA GLY A 50 3.69 -24.06 -11.50
C GLY A 50 4.55 -22.83 -11.82
N GLN A 51 3.96 -21.70 -12.19
CA GLN A 51 4.69 -20.47 -12.48
C GLN A 51 5.26 -19.85 -11.20
N LYS A 52 6.46 -19.27 -11.30
CA LYS A 52 7.03 -18.41 -10.27
C LYS A 52 6.41 -17.01 -10.32
N ALA A 53 6.09 -16.48 -9.15
CA ALA A 53 5.56 -15.14 -8.96
C ALA A 53 6.21 -14.51 -7.72
N ILE A 54 5.96 -13.23 -7.49
CA ILE A 54 6.53 -12.49 -6.36
C ILE A 54 5.44 -12.18 -5.34
N LEU A 55 5.70 -12.53 -4.09
CA LEU A 55 4.97 -12.06 -2.93
C LEU A 55 5.69 -10.85 -2.34
N LEU A 56 4.97 -9.75 -2.19
CA LEU A 56 5.42 -8.57 -1.47
C LEU A 56 4.78 -8.54 -0.08
N SER A 57 5.59 -8.70 0.96
CA SER A 57 5.16 -8.62 2.35
C SER A 57 5.18 -7.18 2.86
N LEU A 58 4.01 -6.58 3.07
CA LEU A 58 3.92 -5.19 3.56
C LEU A 58 4.37 -5.02 5.01
N LYS A 59 4.50 -6.10 5.79
CA LYS A 59 4.99 -6.04 7.17
C LYS A 59 6.48 -5.65 7.23
N ASN A 60 7.24 -6.08 6.23
CA ASN A 60 8.68 -5.83 6.16
C ASN A 60 9.02 -4.48 5.50
N VAL A 61 8.00 -3.76 5.01
CA VAL A 61 8.17 -2.46 4.39
C VAL A 61 8.04 -1.35 5.44
N ASP A 62 9.18 -0.87 5.94
CA ASP A 62 9.21 0.37 6.72
C ASP A 62 9.35 1.57 5.78
N PHE A 63 8.22 2.18 5.42
CA PHE A 63 8.17 3.39 4.58
C PHE A 63 8.87 4.61 5.21
N ARG A 64 9.36 4.53 6.45
CA ARG A 64 10.15 5.58 7.11
C ARG A 64 11.66 5.38 6.96
N LYS A 65 12.11 4.20 6.51
CA LYS A 65 13.53 3.82 6.38
C LYS A 65 13.87 3.49 4.93
N THR A 66 15.13 3.08 4.72
CA THR A 66 15.62 2.58 3.43
C THR A 66 14.81 1.39 2.94
N MET A 67 14.36 1.47 1.69
CA MET A 67 13.60 0.42 1.02
C MET A 67 14.53 -0.76 0.69
N ASP A 68 14.44 -1.83 1.47
CA ASP A 68 15.05 -3.12 1.14
C ASP A 68 14.01 -3.99 0.43
N ILE A 69 14.07 -3.99 -0.90
CA ILE A 69 13.13 -4.76 -1.70
C ILE A 69 13.36 -6.26 -1.56
N ASP A 70 14.60 -6.69 -1.36
CA ASP A 70 14.95 -8.09 -1.22
C ASP A 70 14.38 -8.65 0.09
N ALA A 71 14.40 -7.85 1.15
CA ALA A 71 13.75 -8.20 2.42
C ALA A 71 12.21 -8.13 2.38
N ALA A 72 11.65 -7.34 1.46
CA ALA A 72 10.21 -7.16 1.33
C ALA A 72 9.57 -8.17 0.36
N THR A 73 10.33 -8.72 -0.58
CA THR A 73 9.83 -9.63 -1.61
C THR A 73 10.35 -11.04 -1.45
N GLU A 74 9.49 -12.02 -1.69
CA GLU A 74 9.87 -13.44 -1.77
C GLU A 74 9.31 -14.06 -3.06
N GLU A 75 9.99 -15.08 -3.57
CA GLU A 75 9.45 -15.89 -4.65
C GLU A 75 8.41 -16.87 -4.12
N CYS A 76 7.32 -17.02 -4.85
CA CYS A 76 6.26 -17.99 -4.58
C CYS A 76 5.95 -18.80 -5.84
N THR A 77 5.25 -19.92 -5.66
CA THR A 77 4.82 -20.76 -6.78
C THR A 77 3.30 -20.76 -6.87
N VAL A 78 2.76 -20.53 -8.06
CA VAL A 78 1.31 -20.63 -8.29
C VAL A 78 0.88 -22.10 -8.22
N VAL A 79 0.16 -22.49 -7.18
CA VAL A 79 -0.28 -23.88 -6.99
C VAL A 79 -1.68 -24.14 -7.55
N LYS A 80 -2.53 -23.10 -7.61
CA LYS A 80 -3.90 -23.22 -8.14
C LYS A 80 -4.39 -21.91 -8.76
N VAL A 81 -4.95 -22.02 -9.96
CA VAL A 81 -5.70 -20.93 -10.62
C VAL A 81 -7.17 -21.33 -10.64
N GLY A 82 -7.94 -20.84 -9.68
CA GLY A 82 -9.35 -21.17 -9.49
C GLY A 82 -10.29 -20.33 -10.37
N ARG A 83 -11.60 -20.44 -10.09
CA ARG A 83 -12.61 -19.56 -10.72
C ARG A 83 -12.50 -18.14 -10.20
N LYS A 84 -12.42 -17.98 -8.88
CA LYS A 84 -12.41 -16.69 -8.17
C LYS A 84 -11.05 -16.33 -7.57
N TYR A 85 -10.27 -17.33 -7.15
CA TYR A 85 -9.02 -17.12 -6.43
C TYR A 85 -7.81 -17.66 -7.19
N ILE A 86 -6.66 -17.03 -6.99
CA ILE A 86 -5.34 -17.61 -7.24
C ILE A 86 -4.77 -18.05 -5.89
N THR A 87 -4.24 -19.26 -5.82
CA THR A 87 -3.49 -19.75 -4.67
C THR A 87 -2.03 -19.88 -5.04
N VAL A 88 -1.16 -19.34 -4.20
CA VAL A 88 0.30 -19.50 -4.29
C VAL A 88 0.81 -20.16 -3.02
N GLU A 89 1.97 -20.79 -3.12
CA GLU A 89 2.72 -21.35 -2.01
C GLU A 89 4.01 -20.56 -1.83
N ASP A 90 4.26 -20.11 -0.60
CA ASP A 90 5.50 -19.40 -0.22
C ASP A 90 6.69 -20.37 -0.04
N SER A 91 7.86 -19.86 0.33
CA SER A 91 9.04 -20.69 0.56
C SER A 91 8.93 -21.65 1.77
N HIS A 92 7.95 -21.46 2.64
CA HIS A 92 7.72 -22.26 3.83
C HIS A 92 6.61 -23.30 3.64
N GLY A 93 5.99 -23.36 2.45
CA GLY A 93 4.88 -24.27 2.16
C GLY A 93 3.51 -23.75 2.61
N TRP A 94 3.38 -22.47 2.95
CA TRP A 94 2.09 -21.87 3.29
C TRP A 94 1.32 -21.47 2.04
N GLU A 95 0.07 -21.90 1.95
CA GLU A 95 -0.84 -21.48 0.88
C GLU A 95 -1.47 -20.12 1.18
N ILE A 96 -1.30 -19.18 0.25
CA ILE A 96 -1.89 -17.84 0.31
C ILE A 96 -2.82 -17.67 -0.88
N ARG A 97 -4.02 -17.12 -0.65
CA ARG A 97 -5.05 -16.95 -1.68
C ARG A 97 -5.28 -15.48 -1.99
N PHE A 98 -5.50 -15.17 -3.26
CA PHE A 98 -5.74 -13.82 -3.76
C PHE A 98 -7.04 -13.76 -4.56
N ASP A 99 -7.91 -12.78 -4.26
CA ASP A 99 -9.20 -12.57 -4.92
C ASP A 99 -9.03 -11.79 -6.23
N MET A 100 -9.23 -12.47 -7.35
CA MET A 100 -9.05 -11.90 -8.70
C MET A 100 -10.05 -10.78 -9.00
N GLU A 101 -11.25 -10.83 -8.41
CA GLU A 101 -12.28 -9.81 -8.62
C GLU A 101 -12.01 -8.54 -7.78
N ASN A 102 -11.16 -8.67 -6.76
CA ASN A 102 -10.82 -7.61 -5.83
C ASN A 102 -9.34 -7.25 -5.93
N ASN A 103 -8.86 -7.02 -7.16
CA ASN A 103 -7.50 -6.58 -7.47
C ASN A 103 -6.39 -7.46 -6.86
N PHE A 104 -6.63 -8.77 -6.81
CA PHE A 104 -5.74 -9.74 -6.19
C PHE A 104 -5.42 -9.37 -4.74
N GLU A 105 -6.41 -8.88 -3.99
CA GLU A 105 -6.29 -8.71 -2.55
C GLU A 105 -6.19 -10.08 -1.88
N GLU A 106 -5.25 -10.23 -0.94
CA GLU A 106 -5.14 -11.44 -0.14
C GLU A 106 -6.47 -11.73 0.59
N VAL A 107 -6.88 -13.00 0.53
CA VAL A 107 -8.04 -13.53 1.22
C VAL A 107 -7.55 -14.12 2.55
N ASP A 108 -7.64 -13.30 3.59
CA ASP A 108 -7.33 -13.71 4.96
C ASP A 108 -8.48 -14.56 5.55
N ASP A 109 -8.30 -15.89 5.60
CA ASP A 109 -9.16 -16.81 6.35
C ASP A 109 -8.62 -17.08 7.78
N SER A 110 -7.41 -16.60 8.12
CA SER A 110 -6.71 -17.03 9.33
C SER A 110 -5.65 -16.01 9.80
N PHE A 111 -6.04 -15.04 10.63
CA PHE A 111 -5.19 -14.28 11.57
C PHE A 111 -3.76 -13.89 11.11
N SER A 112 -3.49 -13.82 9.81
CA SER A 112 -2.16 -13.50 9.30
C SER A 112 -2.01 -11.99 9.46
N TYR A 113 -1.15 -11.58 10.39
CA TYR A 113 -0.86 -10.16 10.62
C TYR A 113 -0.08 -9.53 9.45
N THR A 114 0.13 -10.26 8.37
CA THR A 114 0.94 -9.93 7.20
C THR A 114 0.06 -9.89 5.98
N ARG A 115 -0.37 -8.68 5.59
CA ARG A 115 -1.05 -8.46 4.31
C ARG A 115 0.02 -8.49 3.22
N SER A 116 -0.02 -9.53 2.40
CA SER A 116 0.84 -9.74 1.25
C SER A 116 0.16 -9.27 -0.03
N GLU A 117 0.97 -8.93 -1.02
CA GLU A 117 0.52 -8.57 -2.36
C GLU A 117 1.20 -9.45 -3.40
N LEU A 118 0.44 -9.94 -4.39
CA LEU A 118 0.96 -10.78 -5.46
C LEU A 118 1.39 -9.94 -6.68
N TYR A 119 2.52 -10.29 -7.30
CA TYR A 119 3.04 -9.67 -8.53
C TYR A 119 3.62 -10.74 -9.47
N LEU A 120 3.64 -10.45 -10.78
CA LEU A 120 4.25 -11.34 -11.78
C LEU A 120 5.78 -11.29 -11.75
N SER A 121 6.34 -10.13 -11.43
CA SER A 121 7.79 -9.88 -11.44
C SER A 121 8.21 -9.02 -10.25
N LYS A 122 9.51 -9.06 -9.96
CA LYS A 122 10.09 -8.26 -8.88
C LYS A 122 10.15 -6.79 -9.28
N GLU A 123 10.32 -6.53 -10.56
CA GLU A 123 10.31 -5.20 -11.17
C GLU A 123 8.95 -4.51 -10.99
N ASP A 124 7.85 -5.25 -11.14
CA ASP A 124 6.51 -4.70 -10.93
C ASP A 124 6.26 -4.38 -9.45
N ALA A 125 6.67 -5.28 -8.55
CA ALA A 125 6.62 -5.01 -7.10
C ALA A 125 7.46 -3.80 -6.73
N LYS A 126 8.65 -3.65 -7.35
CA LYS A 126 9.56 -2.52 -7.16
C LYS A 126 8.95 -1.19 -7.53
N LYS A 127 8.37 -1.09 -8.74
CA LYS A 127 7.72 0.16 -9.20
C LYS A 127 6.61 0.60 -8.24
N VAL A 128 5.79 -0.34 -7.77
CA VAL A 128 4.72 -0.02 -6.82
C VAL A 128 5.27 0.45 -5.48
N LEU A 129 6.32 -0.20 -4.97
CA LEU A 129 6.99 0.21 -3.73
C LEU A 129 7.64 1.59 -3.85
N GLU A 130 8.38 1.86 -4.92
CA GLU A 130 9.02 3.16 -5.20
C GLU A 130 7.98 4.29 -5.23
N ARG A 131 6.87 4.06 -5.93
CA ARG A 131 5.76 5.02 -5.97
C ARG A 131 5.17 5.26 -4.58
N ARG A 132 4.92 4.22 -3.78
CA ARG A 132 4.40 4.37 -2.40
C ARG A 132 5.36 5.11 -1.49
N TYR A 133 6.66 4.85 -1.63
CA TYR A 133 7.70 5.54 -0.88
C TYR A 133 7.73 7.04 -1.23
N LEU A 134 7.70 7.37 -2.52
CA LEU A 134 7.62 8.75 -3.00
C LEU A 134 6.41 9.48 -2.43
N ILE A 135 5.22 8.86 -2.50
CA ILE A 135 4.00 9.45 -1.94
C ILE A 135 4.15 9.67 -0.44
N LYS A 136 4.67 8.69 0.32
CA LYS A 136 4.88 8.83 1.77
C LYS A 136 5.89 9.93 2.13
N ALA A 137 6.95 10.09 1.33
CA ALA A 137 7.92 11.17 1.49
C ALA A 137 7.26 12.55 1.26
N ILE A 138 6.46 12.67 0.20
CA ILE A 138 5.72 13.90 -0.12
C ILE A 138 4.68 14.22 0.97
N GLU A 139 3.89 13.24 1.41
CA GLU A 139 2.91 13.38 2.50
C GLU A 139 3.57 13.90 3.79
N LYS A 140 4.78 13.42 4.11
CA LYS A 140 5.54 13.87 5.27
C LYS A 140 5.94 15.35 5.15
N SER A 141 6.37 15.79 3.97
CA SER A 141 6.76 17.19 3.73
C SER A 141 5.57 18.15 3.65
N LEU A 142 4.41 17.67 3.21
CA LEU A 142 3.24 18.53 2.92
C LEU A 142 2.12 18.49 3.97
N HIS A 143 2.34 17.85 5.13
CA HIS A 143 1.45 17.81 6.31
C HIS A 143 -0.06 17.77 5.98
N ASP A 144 -0.63 16.56 6.00
CA ASP A 144 -2.08 16.27 5.93
C ASP A 144 -2.72 16.13 4.53
N MET A 145 -1.93 15.87 3.49
CA MET A 145 -2.51 15.39 2.22
C MET A 145 -2.86 13.91 2.28
N SER A 146 -4.07 13.58 1.80
CA SER A 146 -4.54 12.21 1.68
C SER A 146 -3.86 11.48 0.53
N TRP A 147 -3.64 10.17 0.69
CA TRP A 147 -3.10 9.29 -0.35
C TRP A 147 -3.87 9.39 -1.66
N SER A 148 -5.20 9.51 -1.60
CA SER A 148 -6.06 9.62 -2.78
C SER A 148 -5.83 10.91 -3.58
N THR A 149 -5.18 11.91 -3.00
CA THR A 149 -4.78 13.13 -3.73
C THR A 149 -3.73 12.82 -4.80
N PHE A 150 -2.99 11.72 -4.64
CA PHE A 150 -1.97 11.27 -5.59
C PHE A 150 -2.49 10.21 -6.58
N ASP A 151 -3.76 9.79 -6.44
CA ASP A 151 -4.40 8.88 -7.38
C ASP A 151 -4.56 9.59 -8.74
N GLY A 152 -3.84 9.11 -9.75
CA GLY A 152 -3.83 9.69 -11.10
C GLY A 152 -2.67 10.66 -11.40
N ILE A 153 -1.81 10.96 -10.42
CA ILE A 153 -0.57 11.69 -10.68
C ILE A 153 0.46 10.73 -11.28
N SER A 154 1.08 11.08 -12.41
CA SER A 154 2.10 10.23 -13.03
C SER A 154 3.34 10.07 -12.14
N ASP A 155 4.07 8.96 -12.28
CA ASP A 155 5.32 8.74 -11.54
C ASP A 155 6.32 9.89 -11.76
N GLN A 156 6.40 10.39 -12.99
CA GLN A 156 7.25 11.54 -13.32
C GLN A 156 6.85 12.81 -12.56
N ALA A 157 5.55 13.09 -12.44
CA ALA A 157 5.06 14.24 -11.70
C ALA A 157 5.30 14.10 -10.19
N LEU A 158 5.14 12.90 -9.64
CA LEU A 158 5.51 12.61 -8.24
C LEU A 158 7.01 12.84 -8.00
N GLN A 159 7.86 12.36 -8.91
CA GLN A 159 9.32 12.54 -8.81
C GLN A 159 9.70 14.01 -8.86
N ASN A 160 9.11 14.78 -9.79
CA ASN A 160 9.36 16.22 -9.91
C ASN A 160 8.94 16.96 -8.64
N LEU A 161 7.76 16.63 -8.09
CA LEU A 161 7.27 17.21 -6.84
C LEU A 161 8.21 16.90 -5.67
N HIS A 162 8.62 15.63 -5.51
CA HIS A 162 9.54 15.22 -4.46
C HIS A 162 10.89 15.95 -4.55
N THR A 163 11.48 16.06 -5.74
CA THR A 163 12.73 16.81 -5.97
C THR A 163 12.56 18.29 -5.62
N ALA A 164 11.45 18.92 -6.01
CA ALA A 164 11.18 20.32 -5.68
C ALA A 164 11.07 20.54 -4.16
N LEU A 165 10.40 19.65 -3.43
CA LEU A 165 10.29 19.74 -1.98
C LEU A 165 11.66 19.63 -1.28
N ILE A 166 12.52 18.72 -1.75
CA ILE A 166 13.89 18.59 -1.23
C ILE A 166 14.68 19.90 -1.46
N ALA A 167 14.55 20.52 -2.63
CA ALA A 167 15.24 21.78 -2.94
C ALA A 167 14.79 22.91 -2.00
N VAL A 168 13.47 23.07 -1.82
CA VAL A 168 12.89 24.08 -0.91
C VAL A 168 13.33 23.86 0.54
N GLU A 169 13.35 22.60 1.00
CA GLU A 169 13.80 22.25 2.36
C GLU A 169 15.28 22.60 2.58
N LYS A 170 16.14 22.35 1.58
CA LYS A 170 17.56 22.72 1.61
C LYS A 170 17.75 24.23 1.72
N GLU A 171 17.04 25.01 0.90
CA GLU A 171 17.11 26.48 0.95
C GLU A 171 16.61 27.02 2.29
N ARG A 172 15.52 26.46 2.83
CA ARG A 172 15.00 26.82 4.15
C ARG A 172 16.00 26.58 5.28
N ILE A 173 16.78 25.51 5.21
CA ILE A 173 17.84 25.21 6.21
C ILE A 173 18.98 26.24 6.11
N VAL A 174 19.38 26.61 4.89
CA VAL A 174 20.42 27.63 4.67
C VAL A 174 19.98 28.98 5.20
N LEU A 175 18.74 29.40 4.92
CA LEU A 175 18.19 30.70 5.38
C LEU A 175 17.96 30.79 6.91
N LYS A 176 17.97 29.65 7.62
CA LYS A 176 17.84 29.60 9.08
C LYS A 176 19.18 29.57 9.82
N LYS A 177 20.29 29.44 9.11
CA LYS A 177 21.65 29.59 9.64
C LYS A 177 22.10 31.03 9.50
#